data_AF-A0A6L9J2I4-F1
#
_entry.id   AF-A0A6L9J2I4-F1
#
_cell.length_a   1.000
_cell.length_b   1.000
_cell.length_c   1.000
_cell.angle_alpha   90.00
_cell.angle_beta   90.00
_cell.angle_gamma   90.00
#
_symmetry.space_group_name_H-M   'P 1'
#
loop_
_entity.id
_entity.type
_entity.pdbx_description
1 polymer ?
#
loop_
_entity_poly.entity_id
_entity_poly.type
_entity_poly.pdbx_seq_one_letter_code
_entity_poly.pdbx_strand_id
1 'polypeptide(L)'
;ERVGPIRSLRMPDFELAHIYNSLIATSGMANGYVAQLYEDEFVLNSLLVGEGPCPAMCRDLELDRNWEYTLFGNVPELYNLAAEQGSILDYRPLSGMAFADAMPTGGIGLNAMDILYYRYSTVGWAYDAARGVWLRSHNGAPHTDAVSGNQLTAANVVILEAEHTPIGARNPGDWGVDGNAVYATPLQGSGRLILLRDGQYFEGEWRRERRGGDLRFYDRAGNVLPFKPGNTYFQLLPEWPGAYQLTFYPSLPATATITVGSVYLRWGPTMNFVEGGYGYAGDELPAVGRNNAGTWVQVLYEDVQQKALWVPVEYVNLNVDVMTLPLARPTTEG
;
A
#
# COMPACT_ATOMS: atom_id res chain seq x y z
N GLU A 1 25.03 -6.50 6.44
CA GLU A 1 24.20 -7.14 5.41
C GLU A 1 23.88 -6.13 4.31
N ARG A 2 23.62 -6.59 3.08
CA ARG A 2 23.34 -5.70 1.92
C ARG A 2 21.84 -5.40 1.83
N VAL A 3 21.46 -4.18 1.46
CA VAL A 3 20.07 -3.75 1.25
C VAL A 3 19.93 -3.14 -0.15
N GLY A 4 18.94 -3.58 -0.92
CA GLY A 4 18.70 -3.05 -2.25
C GLY A 4 17.85 -3.96 -3.15
N PRO A 5 17.79 -3.67 -4.46
CA PRO A 5 18.52 -2.60 -5.13
C PRO A 5 18.08 -1.19 -4.71
N ILE A 6 19.02 -0.29 -4.43
CA ILE A 6 18.76 1.13 -4.18
C ILE A 6 18.28 1.79 -5.48
N ARG A 7 17.20 2.57 -5.40
CA ARG A 7 16.54 3.20 -6.57
C ARG A 7 16.44 4.72 -6.38
N SER A 8 15.90 5.40 -7.40
CA SER A 8 15.82 6.85 -7.43
C SER A 8 14.78 7.41 -6.47
N LEU A 9 15.12 8.55 -5.87
CA LEU A 9 14.31 9.34 -4.96
C LEU A 9 13.01 9.81 -5.64
N ARG A 10 11.91 9.81 -4.88
CA ARG A 10 10.58 10.30 -5.26
C ARG A 10 10.03 11.24 -4.20
N MET A 11 9.04 12.05 -4.56
CA MET A 11 8.44 13.02 -3.62
C MET A 11 7.91 12.43 -2.31
N PRO A 12 7.28 11.23 -2.27
CA PRO A 12 6.87 10.64 -0.99
C PRO A 12 8.04 10.41 -0.03
N ASP A 13 9.25 10.17 -0.53
CA ASP A 13 10.43 9.94 0.32
C ASP A 13 10.80 11.18 1.15
N PHE A 14 10.53 12.38 0.63
CA PHE A 14 10.74 13.64 1.36
C PHE A 14 9.85 13.66 2.61
N GLU A 15 8.58 13.29 2.44
CA GLU A 15 7.63 13.26 3.54
C GLU A 15 7.95 12.17 4.55
N LEU A 16 8.34 10.98 4.08
CA LEU A 16 8.77 9.90 4.97
C LEU A 16 10.01 10.28 5.79
N ALA A 17 10.95 11.02 5.19
CA ALA A 17 12.11 11.52 5.91
C ALA A 17 11.72 12.50 7.03
N HIS A 18 10.78 13.42 6.77
CA HIS A 18 10.27 14.32 7.81
C HIS A 18 9.48 13.58 8.89
N ILE A 19 8.68 12.57 8.53
CA ILE A 19 7.88 11.79 9.48
C ILE A 19 8.77 10.95 10.40
N TYR A 20 9.79 10.31 9.84
CA TYR A 20 10.61 9.30 10.54
C TYR A 20 12.04 9.77 10.84
N ASN A 21 12.35 11.04 10.60
CA ASN A 21 13.66 11.63 10.82
C ASN A 21 14.80 10.76 10.25
N SER A 22 14.66 10.32 9.00
CA SER A 22 15.49 9.27 8.40
C SER A 22 16.54 9.80 7.44
N LEU A 23 17.72 9.16 7.42
CA LEU A 23 18.62 9.22 6.28
C LEU A 23 17.97 8.58 5.04
N ILE A 24 18.28 9.10 3.86
CA ILE A 24 17.80 8.57 2.58
C ILE A 24 18.98 8.18 1.71
N ALA A 25 19.12 6.90 1.38
CA ALA A 25 20.08 6.43 0.38
C ALA A 25 19.39 6.20 -0.98
N THR A 26 19.89 6.81 -2.05
CA THR A 26 19.25 6.81 -3.37
C THR A 26 20.22 6.73 -4.54
N SER A 27 19.80 6.07 -5.63
CA SER A 27 20.49 6.01 -6.92
C SER A 27 20.01 7.15 -7.83
N GLY A 28 20.28 8.39 -7.43
CA GLY A 28 19.86 9.60 -8.15
C GLY A 28 18.40 10.00 -7.93
N MET A 29 17.91 10.91 -8.77
CA MET A 29 16.55 11.43 -8.73
C MET A 29 16.19 12.01 -10.11
N ALA A 30 14.91 12.27 -10.38
CA ALA A 30 14.54 13.01 -11.58
C ALA A 30 14.97 14.49 -11.46
N ASN A 31 15.43 15.09 -12.56
CA ASN A 31 15.91 16.48 -12.57
C ASN A 31 14.85 17.47 -12.07
N GLY A 32 13.58 17.20 -12.34
CA GLY A 32 12.49 18.06 -11.89
C GLY A 32 12.31 18.14 -10.36
N TYR A 33 12.95 17.27 -9.56
CA TYR A 33 12.92 17.35 -8.08
C TYR A 33 13.99 18.26 -7.49
N VAL A 34 14.95 18.73 -8.28
CA VAL A 34 16.14 19.43 -7.77
C VAL A 34 15.77 20.74 -7.07
N ALA A 35 14.79 21.49 -7.58
CA ALA A 35 14.33 22.72 -6.95
C ALA A 35 13.72 22.45 -5.56
N GLN A 36 12.84 21.46 -5.47
CA GLN A 36 12.20 21.05 -4.20
C GLN A 36 13.22 20.51 -3.20
N LEU A 37 14.27 19.82 -3.67
CA LEU A 37 15.37 19.38 -2.81
C LEU A 37 16.09 20.56 -2.16
N TYR A 38 16.44 21.60 -2.94
CA TYR A 38 17.11 22.78 -2.39
C TYR A 38 16.22 23.63 -1.48
N GLU A 39 14.90 23.54 -1.62
CA GLU A 39 13.94 24.17 -0.73
C GLU A 39 13.72 23.39 0.58
N ASP A 40 14.14 22.11 0.64
CA ASP A 40 13.99 21.24 1.79
C ASP A 40 15.35 20.93 2.44
N GLU A 41 15.83 21.86 3.26
CA GLU A 41 17.12 21.76 3.95
C GLU A 41 17.26 20.46 4.76
N PHE A 42 16.18 19.95 5.35
CA PHE A 42 16.23 18.70 6.11
C PHE A 42 16.51 17.49 5.21
N VAL A 43 15.78 17.36 4.10
CA VAL A 43 15.98 16.28 3.15
C VAL A 43 17.35 16.40 2.48
N LEU A 44 17.74 17.61 2.08
CA LEU A 44 19.05 17.89 1.50
C LEU A 44 20.20 17.41 2.41
N ASN A 45 20.12 17.68 3.71
CA ASN A 45 21.13 17.26 4.69
C ASN A 45 21.04 15.78 5.11
N SER A 46 19.95 15.08 4.75
CA SER A 46 19.72 13.67 5.08
C SER A 46 19.99 12.73 3.90
N LEU A 47 20.40 13.27 2.75
CA LEU A 47 20.47 12.55 1.48
C LEU A 47 21.87 11.99 1.19
N LEU A 48 21.95 10.68 1.03
CA LEU A 48 23.09 9.95 0.45
C LEU A 48 22.74 9.58 -0.99
N VAL A 49 23.22 10.37 -1.95
CA VAL A 49 22.90 10.20 -3.37
C VAL A 49 24.11 9.80 -4.19
N GLY A 50 23.97 8.79 -5.04
CA GLY A 50 24.99 8.42 -6.01
C GLY A 50 25.03 6.92 -6.27
N GLU A 51 26.19 6.45 -6.72
CA GLU A 51 26.47 5.03 -6.99
C GLU A 51 27.64 4.49 -6.15
N GLY A 52 28.02 5.24 -5.11
CA GLY A 52 29.20 5.03 -4.27
C GLY A 52 29.33 6.10 -3.18
N PRO A 53 30.39 6.05 -2.35
CA PRO A 53 31.51 5.10 -2.44
C PRO A 53 31.22 3.74 -1.82
N CYS A 54 31.98 2.73 -2.25
CA CYS A 54 32.10 1.46 -1.53
C CYS A 54 32.91 1.64 -0.24
N PRO A 55 32.56 0.98 0.88
CA PRO A 55 31.55 -0.09 1.01
C PRO A 55 30.12 0.38 1.31
N ALA A 56 29.86 1.69 1.44
CA ALA A 56 28.54 2.23 1.80
C ALA A 56 27.48 1.96 0.73
N MET A 57 27.81 2.22 -0.52
CA MET A 57 26.98 1.93 -1.70
C MET A 57 27.86 1.30 -2.77
N CYS A 58 27.50 0.11 -3.23
CA CYS A 58 28.27 -0.65 -4.21
C CYS A 58 27.38 -1.26 -5.27
N ARG A 59 27.81 -1.19 -6.52
CA ARG A 59 27.22 -1.96 -7.61
C ARG A 59 27.70 -3.41 -7.52
N ASP A 60 26.77 -4.36 -7.53
CA ASP A 60 27.05 -5.77 -7.70
C ASP A 60 27.08 -6.09 -9.21
N LEU A 61 28.29 -6.09 -9.77
CA LEU A 61 28.52 -6.29 -11.20
C LEU A 61 28.45 -7.77 -11.62
N GLU A 62 28.30 -8.69 -10.67
CA GLU A 62 28.15 -10.12 -10.95
C GLU A 62 26.69 -10.50 -11.24
N LEU A 63 25.73 -9.61 -10.92
CA LEU A 63 24.32 -9.82 -11.23
C LEU A 63 24.04 -9.67 -12.73
N ASP A 64 23.43 -10.70 -13.33
CA ASP A 64 22.88 -10.66 -14.68
C ASP A 64 21.55 -9.87 -14.72
N ARG A 65 21.66 -8.55 -14.51
CA ARG A 65 20.55 -7.60 -14.44
C ARG A 65 20.96 -6.26 -15.05
N ASN A 66 19.97 -5.47 -15.48
CA ASN A 66 20.23 -4.11 -15.93
C ASN A 66 20.88 -3.27 -14.83
N TRP A 67 21.69 -2.29 -15.24
CA TRP A 67 22.49 -1.43 -14.35
C TRP A 67 21.66 -0.87 -13.20
N GLU A 68 20.42 -0.46 -13.43
CA GLU A 68 19.55 0.17 -12.44
C GLU A 68 19.14 -0.76 -11.28
N TYR A 69 19.41 -2.06 -11.38
CA TYR A 69 19.08 -3.07 -10.38
C TYR A 69 20.30 -3.65 -9.66
N THR A 70 21.48 -3.04 -9.81
CA THR A 70 22.73 -3.58 -9.25
C THR A 70 23.28 -2.81 -8.06
N LEU A 71 22.74 -1.65 -7.65
CA LEU A 71 23.26 -0.88 -6.52
C LEU A 71 22.71 -1.39 -5.19
N PHE A 72 23.59 -1.71 -4.24
CA PHE A 72 23.22 -2.13 -2.89
C PHE A 72 23.94 -1.28 -1.85
N GLY A 73 23.26 -1.04 -0.73
CA GLY A 73 23.82 -0.36 0.44
C GLY A 73 24.27 -1.32 1.52
N ASN A 74 25.22 -0.90 2.34
CA ASN A 74 25.56 -1.53 3.61
C ASN A 74 25.17 -0.57 4.75
N VAL A 75 24.22 -0.97 5.60
CA VAL A 75 23.58 -0.05 6.57
C VAL A 75 24.59 0.63 7.51
N PRO A 76 25.47 -0.10 8.25
CA PRO A 76 26.54 0.54 9.04
C PRO A 76 27.40 1.54 8.25
N GLU A 77 27.78 1.19 7.02
CA GLU A 77 28.65 2.02 6.19
C GLU A 77 27.92 3.25 5.62
N LEU A 78 26.60 3.16 5.41
CA LEU A 78 25.77 4.33 5.09
C LEU A 78 25.75 5.34 6.25
N TYR A 79 25.71 4.87 7.50
CA TYR A 79 25.82 5.76 8.67
C TYR A 79 27.21 6.39 8.78
N ASN A 80 28.28 5.65 8.50
CA ASN A 80 29.64 6.20 8.45
C ASN A 80 29.74 7.30 7.39
N LEU A 81 29.25 7.02 6.17
CA LEU A 81 29.24 7.99 5.08
C LEU A 81 28.45 9.26 5.44
N ALA A 82 27.27 9.10 6.06
CA ALA A 82 26.46 10.23 6.51
C ALA A 82 27.20 11.09 7.55
N ALA A 83 27.91 10.47 8.49
CA ALA A 83 28.72 11.19 9.46
C ALA A 83 29.88 11.96 8.80
N GLU A 84 30.56 11.35 7.81
CA GLU A 84 31.62 12.00 7.03
C GLU A 84 31.12 13.20 6.22
N GLN A 85 29.89 13.13 5.68
CA GLN A 85 29.24 14.21 4.96
C GLN A 85 28.65 15.30 5.87
N GLY A 86 28.69 15.11 7.18
CA GLY A 86 28.16 16.05 8.16
C GLY A 86 26.63 16.03 8.25
N SER A 87 25.96 14.95 7.83
CA SER A 87 24.52 14.78 8.00
C SER A 87 24.12 14.84 9.48
N ILE A 88 22.95 15.40 9.76
CA ILE A 88 22.41 15.46 11.12
C ILE A 88 21.88 14.07 11.50
N LEU A 89 22.59 13.38 12.39
CA LEU A 89 22.23 12.05 12.90
C LEU A 89 21.57 12.09 14.28
N ASP A 90 21.07 13.25 14.70
CA ASP A 90 20.47 13.43 16.02
C ASP A 90 19.30 12.48 16.20
N TYR A 91 19.42 11.60 17.20
CA TYR A 91 18.34 10.72 17.58
C TYR A 91 17.15 11.55 18.05
N ARG A 92 16.01 11.35 17.37
CA ARG A 92 14.72 11.84 17.81
C ARG A 92 13.81 10.65 18.12
N PRO A 93 13.23 10.57 19.32
CA PRO A 93 12.18 9.59 19.58
C PRO A 93 11.07 9.74 18.53
N LEU A 94 10.75 8.65 17.85
CA LEU A 94 9.63 8.64 16.91
C LEU A 94 8.32 8.59 17.71
N SER A 95 7.37 9.43 17.31
CA SER A 95 6.02 9.49 17.85
C SER A 95 4.98 9.30 16.75
N GLY A 96 3.72 9.11 17.13
CA GLY A 96 2.59 9.00 16.20
C GLY A 96 1.97 7.61 16.10
N MET A 97 2.77 6.56 16.33
CA MET A 97 2.30 5.18 16.38
C MET A 97 2.07 4.73 17.82
N ALA A 98 0.95 4.06 18.07
CA ALA A 98 0.67 3.37 19.32
C ALA A 98 0.81 1.86 19.12
N PHE A 99 1.26 1.14 20.16
CA PHE A 99 1.45 -0.30 20.11
C PHE A 99 0.75 -0.97 21.29
N ALA A 100 0.14 -2.14 21.04
CA ALA A 100 -0.47 -2.96 22.07
C ALA A 100 -0.42 -4.45 21.67
N ASP A 101 -0.01 -5.30 22.62
CA ASP A 101 -0.08 -6.76 22.45
C ASP A 101 -1.52 -7.23 22.28
N ALA A 102 -2.43 -6.67 23.08
CA ALA A 102 -3.85 -6.95 22.97
C ALA A 102 -4.44 -6.39 21.67
N MET A 103 -5.19 -7.23 20.97
CA MET A 103 -5.90 -6.87 19.75
C MET A 103 -7.07 -5.91 20.06
N PRO A 104 -7.26 -4.83 19.30
CA PRO A 104 -8.44 -3.97 19.41
C PRO A 104 -9.74 -4.73 19.13
N THR A 105 -10.85 -4.27 19.73
CA THR A 105 -12.20 -4.78 19.40
C THR A 105 -12.72 -4.17 18.09
N GLY A 106 -13.71 -4.79 17.47
CA GLY A 106 -14.40 -4.24 16.30
C GLY A 106 -13.72 -4.52 14.96
N GLY A 107 -12.76 -5.43 14.93
CA GLY A 107 -12.18 -5.94 13.69
C GLY A 107 -13.11 -6.90 12.96
N ILE A 108 -12.90 -7.04 11.65
CA ILE A 108 -13.51 -8.07 10.82
C ILE A 108 -12.47 -9.17 10.60
N GLY A 109 -12.79 -10.42 10.92
CA GLY A 109 -11.88 -11.55 10.69
C GLY A 109 -11.53 -11.69 9.21
N LEU A 110 -10.24 -11.84 8.90
CA LEU A 110 -9.70 -11.79 7.55
C LEU A 110 -8.60 -12.85 7.36
N ASN A 111 -8.75 -13.69 6.35
CA ASN A 111 -7.76 -14.69 5.97
C ASN A 111 -6.71 -14.12 5.02
N ALA A 112 -7.13 -13.27 4.08
CA ALA A 112 -6.23 -12.66 3.10
C ALA A 112 -6.80 -11.34 2.53
N MET A 113 -5.95 -10.60 1.82
CA MET A 113 -6.36 -9.53 0.92
C MET A 113 -5.46 -9.46 -0.30
N ASP A 114 -6.00 -8.92 -1.39
CA ASP A 114 -5.26 -8.55 -2.59
C ASP A 114 -5.43 -7.06 -2.90
N ILE A 115 -4.33 -6.46 -3.36
CA ILE A 115 -4.29 -5.12 -3.92
C ILE A 115 -3.86 -5.25 -5.38
N LEU A 116 -4.77 -4.97 -6.30
CA LEU A 116 -4.46 -4.93 -7.73
C LEU A 116 -4.10 -3.49 -8.13
N TYR A 117 -2.81 -3.27 -8.41
CA TYR A 117 -2.22 -2.00 -8.87
C TYR A 117 -2.14 -1.97 -10.39
N TYR A 118 -3.12 -1.30 -11.02
CA TYR A 118 -3.25 -1.34 -12.48
C TYR A 118 -3.36 -2.82 -12.95
N ARG A 119 -3.79 -3.09 -14.19
CA ARG A 119 -4.09 -4.48 -14.64
C ARG A 119 -2.90 -5.48 -14.68
N TYR A 120 -1.76 -5.16 -14.05
CA TYR A 120 -0.49 -5.88 -14.21
C TYR A 120 0.20 -6.31 -12.91
N SER A 121 -0.14 -5.73 -11.76
CA SER A 121 0.56 -6.02 -10.50
C SER A 121 -0.40 -6.26 -9.35
N THR A 122 -0.36 -7.45 -8.78
CA THR A 122 -1.13 -7.80 -7.59
C THR A 122 -0.17 -7.98 -6.41
N VAL A 123 -0.42 -7.28 -5.31
CA VAL A 123 0.22 -7.57 -4.02
C VAL A 123 -0.80 -8.25 -3.12
N GLY A 124 -0.47 -9.47 -2.69
CA GLY A 124 -1.30 -10.22 -1.77
C GLY A 124 -0.71 -10.27 -0.36
N TRP A 125 -1.60 -10.40 0.60
CA TRP A 125 -1.29 -10.63 2.01
C TRP A 125 -2.17 -11.75 2.54
N ALA A 126 -1.56 -12.84 3.02
CA ALA A 126 -2.29 -13.97 3.63
C ALA A 126 -1.89 -14.11 5.10
N TYR A 127 -2.86 -14.29 6.00
CA TYR A 127 -2.59 -14.42 7.42
C TYR A 127 -2.13 -15.84 7.78
N ASP A 128 -0.97 -15.94 8.42
CA ASP A 128 -0.49 -17.17 9.05
C ASP A 128 -0.81 -17.11 10.55
N ALA A 129 -1.90 -17.76 10.94
CA ALA A 129 -2.35 -17.79 12.33
C ALA A 129 -1.37 -18.51 13.27
N ALA A 130 -0.60 -19.48 12.76
CA ALA A 130 0.37 -20.20 13.57
C ALA A 130 1.58 -19.33 13.93
N ARG A 131 2.01 -18.46 13.01
CA ARG A 131 3.10 -17.51 13.23
C ARG A 131 2.62 -16.13 13.72
N GLY A 132 1.33 -15.84 13.60
CA GLY A 132 0.74 -14.56 13.98
C GLY A 132 1.18 -13.38 13.10
N VAL A 133 1.48 -13.62 11.81
CA VAL A 133 1.99 -12.62 10.84
C VAL A 133 1.28 -12.73 9.49
N TRP A 134 1.34 -11.67 8.70
CA TRP A 134 0.89 -11.63 7.31
C TRP A 134 2.04 -11.98 6.36
N LEU A 135 1.79 -12.86 5.40
CA LEU A 135 2.73 -13.31 4.38
C LEU A 135 2.52 -12.51 3.09
N ARG A 136 3.57 -11.90 2.56
CA ARG A 136 3.49 -11.07 1.34
C ARG A 136 3.69 -11.91 0.08
N SER A 137 2.85 -11.70 -0.93
CA SER A 137 3.05 -12.18 -2.29
C SER A 137 3.15 -11.03 -3.29
N HIS A 138 3.64 -11.32 -4.49
CA HIS A 138 3.58 -10.43 -5.64
C HIS A 138 3.26 -11.28 -6.87
N ASN A 139 2.19 -10.94 -7.59
CA ASN A 139 1.72 -11.64 -8.78
C ASN A 139 1.53 -13.15 -8.54
N GLY A 140 0.93 -13.48 -7.39
CA GLY A 140 0.65 -14.87 -6.99
C GLY A 140 1.84 -15.66 -6.44
N ALA A 141 3.08 -15.13 -6.54
CA ALA A 141 4.27 -15.79 -6.02
C ALA A 141 4.67 -15.22 -4.63
N PRO A 142 5.23 -16.05 -3.72
CA PRO A 142 5.84 -15.55 -2.49
C PRO A 142 6.87 -14.47 -2.76
N HIS A 143 6.77 -13.32 -2.10
CA HIS A 143 7.81 -12.28 -2.19
C HIS A 143 8.88 -12.58 -1.15
N THR A 144 10.09 -12.92 -1.58
CA THR A 144 11.17 -13.40 -0.69
C THR A 144 12.31 -12.40 -0.58
N ASP A 145 12.93 -12.35 0.59
CA ASP A 145 14.24 -11.75 0.78
C ASP A 145 15.30 -12.63 0.10
N ALA A 146 16.14 -12.03 -0.76
CA ALA A 146 17.09 -12.78 -1.58
C ALA A 146 18.27 -13.37 -0.78
N VAL A 147 18.62 -12.80 0.38
CA VAL A 147 19.75 -13.25 1.20
C VAL A 147 19.34 -14.46 2.03
N SER A 148 18.17 -14.38 2.67
CA SER A 148 17.67 -15.43 3.57
C SER A 148 16.82 -16.49 2.86
N GLY A 149 16.26 -16.17 1.68
CA GLY A 149 15.27 -17.01 0.98
C GLY A 149 13.89 -17.04 1.66
N ASN A 150 13.72 -16.34 2.79
CA ASN A 150 12.47 -16.33 3.53
C ASN A 150 11.44 -15.42 2.84
N GLN A 151 10.18 -15.84 2.87
CA GLN A 151 9.08 -14.98 2.45
C GLN A 151 8.98 -13.77 3.39
N LEU A 152 8.80 -12.58 2.82
CA LEU A 152 8.57 -11.36 3.57
C LEU A 152 7.28 -11.48 4.38
N THR A 153 7.36 -11.11 5.64
CA THR A 153 6.22 -11.12 6.57
C THR A 153 6.04 -9.76 7.24
N ALA A 154 4.86 -9.50 7.77
CA ALA A 154 4.59 -8.32 8.58
C ALA A 154 3.67 -8.65 9.75
N ALA A 155 3.96 -8.14 10.94
CA ALA A 155 3.03 -8.17 12.07
C ALA A 155 1.80 -7.29 11.80
N ASN A 156 2.01 -6.17 11.10
CA ASN A 156 0.98 -5.23 10.67
C ASN A 156 1.10 -4.92 9.18
N VAL A 157 -0.02 -4.89 8.47
CA VAL A 157 -0.10 -4.32 7.12
C VAL A 157 -1.00 -3.10 7.17
N VAL A 158 -0.50 -1.96 6.73
CA VAL A 158 -1.26 -0.71 6.67
C VAL A 158 -1.51 -0.35 5.22
N ILE A 159 -2.77 -0.14 4.87
CA ILE A 159 -3.17 0.46 3.62
C ILE A 159 -3.58 1.89 3.93
N LEU A 160 -2.88 2.84 3.33
CA LEU A 160 -3.01 4.26 3.58
C LEU A 160 -3.38 4.92 2.25
N GLU A 161 -4.61 5.43 2.15
CA GLU A 161 -5.04 6.22 1.00
C GLU A 161 -4.72 7.69 1.27
N ALA A 162 -3.95 8.33 0.39
CA ALA A 162 -3.58 9.73 0.51
C ALA A 162 -3.64 10.45 -0.84
N GLU A 163 -3.78 11.77 -0.78
CA GLU A 163 -3.70 12.65 -1.94
C GLU A 163 -2.42 12.40 -2.75
N HIS A 164 -2.60 12.28 -4.06
CA HIS A 164 -1.52 12.27 -5.04
C HIS A 164 -1.76 13.44 -6.00
N THR A 165 -0.84 14.39 -6.06
CA THR A 165 -0.98 15.58 -6.91
C THR A 165 0.03 15.52 -8.06
N PRO A 166 -0.39 15.64 -9.33
CA PRO A 166 0.56 15.74 -10.43
C PRO A 166 1.49 16.94 -10.22
N ILE A 167 2.79 16.72 -10.37
CA ILE A 167 3.79 17.78 -10.30
C ILE A 167 4.55 17.89 -11.62
N GLY A 168 4.75 19.12 -12.07
CA GLY A 168 5.54 19.46 -13.25
C GLY A 168 4.77 19.42 -14.58
N ALA A 169 5.31 20.16 -15.56
CA ALA A 169 4.87 20.08 -16.95
C ALA A 169 5.42 18.80 -17.61
N ARG A 170 4.64 18.22 -18.54
CA ARG A 170 5.01 17.08 -19.39
C ARG A 170 6.06 17.49 -20.46
N ASN A 171 7.15 18.13 -20.06
CA ASN A 171 8.27 18.27 -20.97
C ASN A 171 8.96 16.90 -21.04
N PRO A 172 9.07 16.28 -22.23
CA PRO A 172 9.81 15.03 -22.39
C PRO A 172 11.24 15.20 -21.88
N GLY A 173 11.70 14.30 -21.00
CA GLY A 173 13.05 14.34 -20.44
C GLY A 173 13.17 14.89 -19.01
N ASP A 174 12.24 15.70 -18.51
CA ASP A 174 12.31 16.22 -17.13
C ASP A 174 11.98 15.14 -16.07
N TRP A 175 11.19 14.13 -16.49
CA TRP A 175 10.54 13.16 -15.60
C TRP A 175 10.62 11.69 -16.10
N GLY A 176 11.32 11.45 -17.22
CA GLY A 176 11.43 10.15 -17.89
C GLY A 176 11.20 10.21 -19.39
N VAL A 177 11.33 9.07 -20.07
CA VAL A 177 11.36 8.94 -21.54
C VAL A 177 10.02 9.33 -22.20
N ASP A 178 8.90 9.23 -21.48
CA ASP A 178 7.54 9.32 -22.08
C ASP A 178 6.60 10.36 -21.44
N GLY A 179 7.10 11.31 -20.63
CA GLY A 179 6.24 12.34 -20.03
C GLY A 179 5.17 11.80 -19.06
N ASN A 180 5.44 10.64 -18.44
CA ASN A 180 4.59 10.04 -17.42
C ASN A 180 4.35 11.02 -16.27
N ALA A 181 3.11 11.04 -15.75
CA ALA A 181 2.75 11.88 -14.62
C ALA A 181 3.58 11.49 -13.39
N VAL A 182 4.22 12.49 -12.80
CA VAL A 182 4.89 12.38 -11.50
C VAL A 182 3.95 12.93 -10.46
N TYR A 183 3.84 12.25 -9.33
CA TYR A 183 2.94 12.63 -8.27
C TYR A 183 3.71 13.00 -7.00
N ALA A 184 3.36 14.13 -6.39
CA ALA A 184 3.66 14.39 -5.00
C ALA A 184 2.60 13.74 -4.12
N THR A 185 3.02 13.26 -2.95
CA THR A 185 2.11 12.75 -1.91
C THR A 185 2.48 13.49 -0.62
N PRO A 186 1.88 14.66 -0.35
CA PRO A 186 2.28 15.51 0.78
C PRO A 186 2.14 14.84 2.15
N LEU A 187 1.32 13.76 2.25
CA LEU A 187 1.02 13.05 3.48
C LEU A 187 0.61 14.01 4.62
N GLN A 188 -0.05 15.12 4.30
CA GLN A 188 -0.53 16.12 5.26
C GLN A 188 -2.06 16.18 5.16
N GLY A 189 -2.73 16.34 6.30
CA GLY A 189 -4.19 16.28 6.41
C GLY A 189 -4.61 14.95 6.99
N SER A 190 -5.62 14.34 6.40
CA SER A 190 -6.09 13.02 6.80
C SER A 190 -6.63 12.23 5.61
N GLY A 191 -6.77 10.93 5.79
CA GLY A 191 -7.25 10.05 4.73
C GLY A 191 -7.55 8.65 5.27
N ARG A 192 -8.08 7.81 4.39
CA ARG A 192 -8.56 6.48 4.79
C ARG A 192 -7.40 5.57 5.17
N LEU A 193 -7.63 4.77 6.21
CA LEU A 193 -6.70 3.78 6.73
C LEU A 193 -7.38 2.42 6.83
N ILE A 194 -6.65 1.38 6.45
CA ILE A 194 -6.97 0.00 6.80
C ILE A 194 -5.74 -0.58 7.50
N LEU A 195 -5.93 -1.11 8.70
CA LEU A 195 -4.92 -1.85 9.43
C LEU A 195 -5.27 -3.33 9.43
N LEU A 196 -4.36 -4.15 8.95
CA LEU A 196 -4.39 -5.59 9.18
C LEU A 196 -3.44 -5.98 10.29
N ARG A 197 -3.95 -6.63 11.33
CA ARG A 197 -3.16 -7.25 12.40
C ARG A 197 -3.94 -8.40 13.00
N ASP A 198 -3.24 -9.42 13.48
CA ASP A 198 -3.85 -10.55 14.21
C ASP A 198 -5.02 -11.24 13.46
N GLY A 199 -4.93 -11.34 12.12
CA GLY A 199 -5.97 -11.96 11.29
C GLY A 199 -7.27 -11.15 11.24
N GLN A 200 -7.18 -9.84 11.52
CA GLN A 200 -8.31 -8.92 11.48
C GLN A 200 -8.03 -7.75 10.54
N TYR A 201 -9.12 -7.24 9.98
CA TYR A 201 -9.25 -5.97 9.29
C TYR A 201 -9.81 -4.92 10.25
N PHE A 202 -9.14 -3.78 10.37
CA PHE A 202 -9.64 -2.60 11.08
C PHE A 202 -9.67 -1.41 10.13
N GLU A 203 -10.78 -0.69 10.12
CA GLU A 203 -10.92 0.53 9.34
C GLU A 203 -10.77 1.78 10.21
N GLY A 204 -10.13 2.80 9.64
CA GLY A 204 -9.83 4.02 10.34
C GLY A 204 -9.45 5.17 9.44
N GLU A 205 -8.74 6.12 10.05
CA GLU A 205 -8.22 7.32 9.41
C GLU A 205 -6.78 7.57 9.90
N TRP A 206 -5.90 7.96 8.97
CA TRP A 206 -4.61 8.55 9.34
C TRP A 206 -4.74 10.07 9.41
N ARG A 207 -3.98 10.73 10.29
CA ARG A 207 -3.95 12.19 10.44
C ARG A 207 -2.53 12.69 10.62
N ARG A 208 -2.19 13.79 9.96
CA ARG A 208 -0.94 14.55 10.14
C ARG A 208 -1.23 16.04 9.89
N GLU A 209 -1.36 16.81 10.95
CA GLU A 209 -1.82 18.21 10.88
C GLU A 209 -0.86 19.13 10.12
N ARG A 210 0.44 18.89 10.27
CA ARG A 210 1.50 19.69 9.65
C ARG A 210 2.65 18.78 9.20
N ARG A 211 3.41 19.23 8.20
CA ARG A 211 4.56 18.51 7.64
C ARG A 211 5.58 18.06 8.70
N GLY A 212 5.95 18.92 9.65
CA GLY A 212 6.84 18.54 10.76
C GLY A 212 6.17 17.81 11.93
N GLY A 213 4.96 17.28 11.75
CA GLY A 213 4.17 16.62 12.79
C GLY A 213 4.08 15.11 12.60
N ASP A 214 3.63 14.43 13.65
CA ASP A 214 3.46 12.98 13.67
C ASP A 214 2.38 12.50 12.70
N LEU A 215 2.63 11.36 12.06
CA LEU A 215 1.59 10.57 11.40
C LEU A 215 0.89 9.69 12.45
N ARG A 216 -0.41 9.93 12.67
CA ARG A 216 -1.22 9.27 13.69
C ARG A 216 -2.36 8.46 13.08
N PHE A 217 -2.82 7.43 13.78
CA PHE A 217 -3.79 6.46 13.29
C PHE A 217 -4.94 6.29 14.27
N TYR A 218 -6.16 6.37 13.75
CA TYR A 218 -7.40 6.32 14.52
C TYR A 218 -8.38 5.34 13.92
N ASP A 219 -9.22 4.73 14.74
CA ASP A 219 -10.38 3.96 14.27
C ASP A 219 -11.52 4.90 13.79
N ARG A 220 -12.58 4.31 13.24
CA ARG A 220 -13.80 5.04 12.81
C ARG A 220 -14.51 5.80 13.94
N ALA A 221 -14.27 5.45 15.20
CA ALA A 221 -14.82 6.13 16.37
C ALA A 221 -13.91 7.26 16.90
N GLY A 222 -12.73 7.45 16.29
CA GLY A 222 -11.76 8.48 16.67
C GLY A 222 -10.83 8.06 17.81
N ASN A 223 -10.85 6.80 18.24
CA ASN A 223 -9.89 6.28 19.22
C ASN A 223 -8.56 5.99 18.53
N VAL A 224 -7.46 6.05 19.28
CA VAL A 224 -6.14 5.63 18.79
C VAL A 224 -6.20 4.17 18.38
N LEU A 225 -5.74 3.85 17.17
CA LEU A 225 -5.69 2.49 16.65
C LEU A 225 -4.29 1.89 16.87
N PRO A 226 -4.11 0.97 17.84
CA PRO A 226 -2.79 0.47 18.17
C PRO A 226 -2.35 -0.67 17.24
N PHE A 227 -1.07 -0.68 16.93
CA PHE A 227 -0.36 -1.68 16.12
C PHE A 227 0.10 -2.82 17.01
N LYS A 228 0.28 -4.00 16.43
CA LYS A 228 0.95 -5.11 17.10
C LYS A 228 2.44 -4.80 17.22
N PRO A 229 3.10 -5.01 18.37
CA PRO A 229 4.56 -4.96 18.42
C PRO A 229 5.18 -5.90 17.38
N GLY A 230 6.05 -5.37 16.53
CA GLY A 230 6.62 -6.06 15.37
C GLY A 230 6.76 -5.15 14.16
N ASN A 231 7.20 -5.71 13.05
CA ASN A 231 7.38 -4.96 11.82
C ASN A 231 6.03 -4.59 11.17
N THR A 232 6.02 -3.45 10.49
CA THR A 232 4.85 -2.92 9.80
C THR A 232 5.19 -2.68 8.34
N TYR A 233 4.30 -3.11 7.44
CA TYR A 233 4.40 -2.82 6.02
C TYR A 233 3.34 -1.78 5.64
N PHE A 234 3.75 -0.63 5.13
CA PHE A 234 2.83 0.40 4.63
C PHE A 234 2.65 0.29 3.12
N GLN A 235 1.40 0.31 2.67
CA GLN A 235 0.96 0.38 1.29
C GLN A 235 0.28 1.74 1.07
N LEU A 236 1.01 2.65 0.43
CA LEU A 236 0.51 3.99 0.09
C LEU A 236 -0.25 3.93 -1.24
N LEU A 237 -1.52 4.34 -1.22
CA LEU A 237 -2.43 4.32 -2.37
C LEU A 237 -3.00 5.72 -2.64
N PRO A 238 -3.36 6.05 -3.89
CA PRO A 238 -4.07 7.29 -4.20
C PRO A 238 -5.53 7.25 -3.71
N GLU A 239 -6.16 8.42 -3.60
CA GLU A 239 -7.57 8.53 -3.21
C GLU A 239 -8.55 8.48 -4.39
N TRP A 240 -8.08 8.72 -5.61
CA TRP A 240 -8.98 8.80 -6.75
C TRP A 240 -9.59 7.44 -7.11
N PRO A 241 -10.89 7.40 -7.45
CA PRO A 241 -11.56 6.16 -7.80
C PRO A 241 -10.86 5.44 -8.95
N GLY A 242 -10.73 4.12 -8.83
CA GLY A 242 -10.36 3.25 -9.94
C GLY A 242 -8.88 2.93 -10.11
N ALA A 243 -8.00 3.59 -9.37
CA ALA A 243 -6.54 3.43 -9.48
C ALA A 243 -6.04 2.03 -9.10
N TYR A 244 -6.76 1.38 -8.19
CA TYR A 244 -6.49 0.04 -7.69
C TYR A 244 -7.79 -0.63 -7.30
N GLN A 245 -7.78 -1.96 -7.21
CA GLN A 245 -8.86 -2.72 -6.59
C GLN A 245 -8.37 -3.30 -5.26
N LEU A 246 -9.21 -3.22 -4.23
CA LEU A 246 -9.03 -3.96 -2.98
C LEU A 246 -10.02 -5.12 -2.97
N THR A 247 -9.49 -6.32 -2.75
CA THR A 247 -10.28 -7.55 -2.58
C THR A 247 -9.90 -8.16 -1.25
N PHE A 248 -10.90 -8.57 -0.48
CA PHE A 248 -10.72 -9.14 0.86
C PHE A 248 -11.23 -10.57 0.88
N TYR A 249 -10.65 -11.41 1.73
CA TYR A 249 -11.11 -12.78 1.92
C TYR A 249 -11.46 -12.95 3.41
N PRO A 250 -12.70 -12.61 3.81
CA PRO A 250 -13.14 -12.71 5.19
C PRO A 250 -13.01 -14.12 5.76
N SER A 251 -12.75 -14.24 7.06
CA SER A 251 -12.63 -15.54 7.73
C SER A 251 -13.98 -16.25 7.89
N LEU A 252 -15.05 -15.47 7.98
CA LEU A 252 -16.42 -15.97 7.94
C LEU A 252 -16.95 -15.82 6.50
N PRO A 253 -17.26 -16.93 5.80
CA PRO A 253 -17.74 -16.85 4.44
C PRO A 253 -19.12 -16.19 4.39
N ALA A 254 -19.30 -15.30 3.42
CA ALA A 254 -20.58 -14.70 3.08
C ALA A 254 -20.92 -15.04 1.62
N THR A 255 -22.20 -15.15 1.32
CA THR A 255 -22.70 -15.56 0.00
C THR A 255 -23.78 -14.58 -0.45
N ALA A 256 -23.66 -14.14 -1.70
CA ALA A 256 -24.68 -13.41 -2.42
C ALA A 256 -25.37 -14.35 -3.40
N THR A 257 -26.67 -14.62 -3.20
CA THR A 257 -27.48 -15.40 -4.13
C THR A 257 -28.26 -14.46 -5.04
N ILE A 258 -28.10 -14.56 -6.35
CA ILE A 258 -28.80 -13.69 -7.31
C ILE A 258 -30.30 -14.02 -7.32
N THR A 259 -31.15 -13.00 -7.19
CA THR A 259 -32.62 -13.16 -7.05
C THR A 259 -33.41 -12.76 -8.29
N VAL A 260 -32.78 -12.03 -9.21
CA VAL A 260 -33.37 -11.60 -10.48
C VAL A 260 -33.01 -12.58 -11.59
N GLY A 261 -33.83 -12.66 -12.65
CA GLY A 261 -33.61 -13.58 -13.78
C GLY A 261 -32.18 -13.51 -14.33
N SER A 262 -31.63 -12.30 -14.40
CA SER A 262 -30.22 -12.07 -14.68
C SER A 262 -29.77 -10.65 -14.34
N VAL A 263 -28.47 -10.47 -14.11
CA VAL A 263 -27.85 -9.19 -13.78
C VAL A 263 -26.42 -9.09 -14.33
N TYR A 264 -26.03 -7.90 -14.80
CA TYR A 264 -24.64 -7.60 -15.13
C TYR A 264 -23.81 -7.37 -13.86
N LEU A 265 -22.70 -8.10 -13.75
CA LEU A 265 -21.68 -7.86 -12.75
C LEU A 265 -20.70 -6.81 -13.30
N ARG A 266 -20.31 -5.84 -12.48
CA ARG A 266 -19.55 -4.66 -12.92
C ARG A 266 -18.20 -4.54 -12.24
N TRP A 267 -17.27 -3.82 -12.84
CA TRP A 267 -15.95 -3.57 -12.24
C TRP A 267 -15.97 -2.57 -11.07
N GLY A 268 -17.11 -1.91 -10.84
CA GLY A 268 -17.33 -1.05 -9.68
C GLY A 268 -18.78 -0.84 -9.28
N PRO A 269 -19.02 -0.23 -8.11
CA PRO A 269 -20.32 -0.15 -7.44
C PRO A 269 -21.22 0.98 -7.96
N THR A 270 -21.30 1.18 -9.27
CA THR A 270 -22.27 2.06 -9.92
C THR A 270 -22.62 1.55 -11.30
N MET A 271 -23.74 2.00 -11.86
CA MET A 271 -24.14 1.66 -13.24
C MET A 271 -23.20 2.25 -14.30
N ASN A 272 -22.32 3.19 -13.95
CA ASN A 272 -21.35 3.78 -14.88
C ASN A 272 -20.10 2.93 -15.08
N PHE A 273 -19.85 1.93 -14.23
CA PHE A 273 -18.74 1.00 -14.43
C PHE A 273 -19.08 -0.01 -15.53
N VAL A 274 -18.05 -0.32 -16.32
CA VAL A 274 -18.15 -1.33 -17.39
C VAL A 274 -18.50 -2.70 -16.82
N GLU A 275 -19.20 -3.47 -17.64
CA GLU A 275 -19.68 -4.81 -17.33
C GLU A 275 -18.52 -5.79 -17.45
N GLY A 276 -18.29 -6.60 -16.40
CA GLY A 276 -17.18 -7.55 -16.32
C GLY A 276 -17.60 -9.01 -16.34
N GLY A 277 -18.90 -9.27 -16.15
CA GLY A 277 -19.47 -10.61 -16.10
C GLY A 277 -20.99 -10.57 -16.03
N TYR A 278 -21.59 -11.75 -15.96
CA TYR A 278 -23.03 -11.92 -15.94
C TYR A 278 -23.41 -12.97 -14.90
N GLY A 279 -24.48 -12.70 -14.16
CA GLY A 279 -25.03 -13.65 -13.20
C GLY A 279 -26.50 -13.92 -13.46
N TYR A 280 -26.95 -15.11 -13.10
CA TYR A 280 -28.29 -15.64 -13.31
C TYR A 280 -28.98 -15.94 -11.98
N ALA A 281 -30.31 -15.97 -11.99
CA ALA A 281 -31.09 -16.34 -10.81
C ALA A 281 -30.60 -17.66 -10.19
N GLY A 282 -30.34 -17.65 -8.90
CA GLY A 282 -29.85 -18.80 -8.15
C GLY A 282 -28.33 -18.97 -8.12
N ASP A 283 -27.56 -18.20 -8.90
CA ASP A 283 -26.10 -18.20 -8.78
C ASP A 283 -25.70 -17.76 -7.37
N GLU A 284 -24.82 -18.53 -6.74
CA GLU A 284 -24.25 -18.26 -5.44
C GLU A 284 -22.80 -17.79 -5.60
N LEU A 285 -22.54 -16.54 -5.26
CA LEU A 285 -21.22 -15.92 -5.41
C LEU A 285 -20.65 -15.57 -4.02
N PRO A 286 -19.37 -15.87 -3.73
CA PRO A 286 -18.75 -15.42 -2.49
C PRO A 286 -18.78 -13.90 -2.37
N ALA A 287 -19.40 -13.38 -1.32
CA ALA A 287 -19.46 -11.96 -1.01
C ALA A 287 -18.24 -11.56 -0.17
N VAL A 288 -17.42 -10.65 -0.68
CA VAL A 288 -16.08 -10.36 -0.15
C VAL A 288 -15.89 -8.93 0.32
N GLY A 289 -16.78 -8.03 -0.05
CA GLY A 289 -16.69 -6.63 0.33
C GLY A 289 -17.94 -5.85 -0.04
N ARG A 290 -17.95 -4.57 0.27
CA ARG A 290 -19.04 -3.65 -0.07
C ARG A 290 -18.53 -2.26 -0.40
N ASN A 291 -19.44 -1.42 -0.91
CA ASN A 291 -19.20 0.01 -1.02
C ASN A 291 -19.54 0.72 0.32
N ASN A 292 -19.23 2.02 0.41
CA ASN A 292 -19.39 2.76 1.66
C ASN A 292 -20.85 2.80 2.15
N ALA A 293 -21.80 2.88 1.23
CA ALA A 293 -23.23 2.95 1.53
C ALA A 293 -23.91 1.59 1.77
N GLY A 294 -23.22 0.46 1.52
CA GLY A 294 -23.83 -0.86 1.58
C GLY A 294 -24.88 -1.12 0.49
N THR A 295 -24.90 -0.34 -0.59
CA THR A 295 -25.85 -0.49 -1.70
C THR A 295 -25.34 -1.44 -2.79
N TRP A 296 -24.04 -1.74 -2.78
CA TRP A 296 -23.39 -2.69 -3.67
C TRP A 296 -22.50 -3.63 -2.88
N VAL A 297 -22.51 -4.90 -3.28
CA VAL A 297 -21.64 -5.94 -2.73
C VAL A 297 -20.61 -6.35 -3.79
N GLN A 298 -19.37 -6.53 -3.36
CA GLN A 298 -18.29 -7.09 -4.16
C GLN A 298 -18.35 -8.62 -4.02
N VAL A 299 -18.31 -9.32 -5.15
CA VAL A 299 -18.42 -10.77 -5.24
C VAL A 299 -17.24 -11.35 -6.03
N LEU A 300 -16.82 -12.55 -5.68
CA LEU A 300 -15.85 -13.30 -6.49
C LEU A 300 -16.57 -14.02 -7.63
N TYR A 301 -16.10 -13.79 -8.84
CA TYR A 301 -16.65 -14.36 -10.07
C TYR A 301 -15.62 -15.27 -10.73
N GLU A 302 -15.93 -16.57 -10.82
CA GLU A 302 -14.96 -17.64 -11.08
C GLU A 302 -14.49 -17.79 -12.54
N ASP A 303 -14.89 -16.91 -13.47
CA ASP A 303 -14.49 -17.06 -14.87
C ASP A 303 -12.97 -16.84 -15.09
N VAL A 304 -12.25 -17.94 -15.29
CA VAL A 304 -10.83 -18.19 -15.63
C VAL A 304 -9.74 -17.42 -14.85
N GLN A 305 -10.07 -16.40 -14.05
CA GLN A 305 -9.11 -15.61 -13.26
C GLN A 305 -9.66 -15.08 -11.92
N GLN A 306 -10.78 -15.61 -11.40
CA GLN A 306 -11.42 -15.17 -10.13
C GLN A 306 -11.44 -13.63 -10.00
N LYS A 307 -12.33 -12.99 -10.76
CA LYS A 307 -12.46 -11.53 -10.75
C LYS A 307 -13.28 -11.07 -9.56
N ALA A 308 -12.88 -10.00 -8.90
CA ALA A 308 -13.74 -9.33 -7.94
C ALA A 308 -14.62 -8.32 -8.69
N LEU A 309 -15.92 -8.62 -8.80
CA LEU A 309 -16.91 -7.80 -9.48
C LEU A 309 -17.97 -7.30 -8.49
N TRP A 310 -18.86 -6.44 -8.93
CA TRP A 310 -19.83 -5.75 -8.10
C TRP A 310 -21.25 -6.00 -8.61
N VAL A 311 -22.17 -6.21 -7.67
CA VAL A 311 -23.61 -6.37 -7.93
C VAL A 311 -24.42 -5.52 -6.94
N PRO A 312 -25.52 -4.87 -7.38
CA PRO A 312 -26.42 -4.15 -6.49
C PRO A 312 -27.00 -5.09 -5.42
N VAL A 313 -27.04 -4.64 -4.18
CA VAL A 313 -27.60 -5.43 -3.06
C VAL A 313 -29.07 -5.76 -3.28
N GLU A 314 -29.82 -4.90 -3.97
CA GLU A 314 -31.23 -5.14 -4.33
C GLU A 314 -31.47 -6.34 -5.25
N TYR A 315 -30.43 -6.84 -5.93
CA TYR A 315 -30.51 -7.98 -6.86
C TYR A 315 -29.99 -9.29 -6.28
N VAL A 316 -29.62 -9.29 -5.00
CA VAL A 316 -29.10 -10.46 -4.31
C VAL A 316 -29.77 -10.66 -2.95
N ASN A 317 -29.85 -11.90 -2.51
CA ASN A 317 -30.06 -12.24 -1.11
C ASN A 317 -28.69 -12.47 -0.48
N LEU A 318 -28.32 -11.64 0.50
CA LEU A 318 -27.10 -11.82 1.28
C LEU A 318 -27.40 -12.60 2.55
N ASN A 319 -26.61 -13.64 2.84
CA ASN A 319 -26.74 -14.43 4.06
C ASN A 319 -26.19 -13.73 5.32
N VAL A 320 -25.64 -12.52 5.16
CA VAL A 320 -25.12 -11.65 6.22
C VAL A 320 -25.62 -10.22 6.00
N ASP A 321 -25.56 -9.39 7.05
CA ASP A 321 -25.72 -7.95 6.88
C ASP A 321 -24.56 -7.42 6.03
N VAL A 322 -24.87 -6.74 4.91
CA VAL A 322 -23.85 -6.16 4.02
C VAL A 322 -22.86 -5.28 4.79
N MET A 323 -23.30 -4.60 5.85
CA MET A 323 -22.47 -3.69 6.63
C MET A 323 -21.38 -4.40 7.44
N THR A 324 -21.47 -5.72 7.62
CA THR A 324 -20.41 -6.53 8.24
C THR A 324 -19.32 -6.93 7.26
N LEU A 325 -19.48 -6.67 5.96
CA LEU A 325 -18.44 -6.90 4.96
C LEU A 325 -17.40 -5.77 4.96
N PRO A 326 -16.12 -6.08 4.63
CA PRO A 326 -15.07 -5.07 4.49
C PRO A 326 -15.41 -3.99 3.47
N LEU A 327 -14.95 -2.75 3.72
CA LEU A 327 -15.09 -1.68 2.74
C LEU A 327 -14.05 -1.86 1.62
N ALA A 328 -14.53 -2.26 0.44
CA ALA A 328 -13.73 -2.51 -0.75
C ALA A 328 -13.59 -1.27 -1.64
N ARG A 329 -12.62 -1.32 -2.55
CA ARG A 329 -12.39 -0.29 -3.57
C ARG A 329 -12.46 -0.92 -4.96
N PRO A 330 -13.19 -0.31 -5.91
CA PRO A 330 -13.23 -0.78 -7.30
C PRO A 330 -12.03 -0.28 -8.09
N THR A 331 -11.77 -0.93 -9.23
CA THR A 331 -10.92 -0.38 -10.30
C THR A 331 -11.81 0.20 -11.41
N THR A 332 -11.33 1.23 -12.13
CA THR A 332 -12.03 1.81 -13.30
C THR A 332 -11.74 1.05 -14.58
N GLU A 333 -10.82 0.09 -14.53
CA GLU A 333 -10.39 -0.66 -15.71
C GLU A 333 -10.90 -2.09 -15.62
N GLY A 334 -11.75 -2.43 -16.58
CA GLY A 334 -12.32 -3.75 -16.79
C GLY A 334 -11.90 -4.37 -18.11
#